data_AF-A0A257NDR0-F1
#
_entry.id   AF-A0A257NDR0-F1
#
_cell.length_a   1.000
_cell.length_b   1.000
_cell.length_c   1.000
_cell.angle_alpha   90.00
_cell.angle_beta   90.00
_cell.angle_gamma   90.00
#
_symmetry.space_group_name_H-M   'P 1'
#
loop_
_entity.id
_entity.type
_entity.pdbx_description
1 polymer ?
#
loop_
_entity_poly.entity_id
_entity_poly.type
_entity_poly.pdbx_seq_one_letter_code
_entity_poly.pdbx_strand_id
1 'polypeptide(L)' 'MPRLSDISAVIFDMDGLVLDTETTYFVAWQQAAKAMGYALSETFCLSLSGLHYKDVELKL' A
#
# COMPACT_ATOMS: atom_id res chain seq x y z
N MET A 1 26.75 -6.00 -15.83
CA MET A 1 25.39 -6.31 -15.35
C MET A 1 25.35 -7.78 -14.96
N PRO A 2 24.88 -8.13 -13.76
CA PRO A 2 24.69 -9.54 -13.39
C PRO A 2 23.65 -10.19 -14.32
N ARG A 3 23.85 -11.46 -14.67
CA ARG A 3 22.85 -12.25 -15.41
C ARG A 3 21.86 -12.83 -14.40
N LEU A 4 20.62 -13.09 -14.83
CA LEU A 4 19.61 -13.73 -13.97
C LEU A 4 20.06 -15.07 -13.38
N SER A 5 20.97 -15.78 -14.06
CA SER A 5 21.62 -17.00 -13.59
C SER A 5 22.51 -16.82 -12.36
N ASP A 6 22.91 -15.59 -12.05
CA ASP A 6 23.86 -15.25 -10.99
C ASP A 6 23.14 -14.81 -9.69
N ILE A 7 21.80 -14.82 -9.67
CA ILE A 7 20.97 -14.41 -8.54
C ILE A 7 20.51 -15.65 -7.76
N SER A 8 20.88 -15.72 -6.48
CA SER A 8 20.53 -16.86 -5.61
C SER A 8 19.09 -16.81 -5.08
N ALA A 9 18.48 -15.63 -5.00
CA ALA A 9 17.10 -15.46 -4.53
C ALA A 9 16.51 -14.12 -5.02
N VAL A 10 15.19 -14.08 -5.17
CA VAL A 10 14.41 -12.87 -5.46
C VAL A 10 13.34 -12.73 -4.40
N ILE A 11 13.25 -11.54 -3.79
CA ILE A 11 12.18 -11.21 -2.85
C ILE A 11 11.15 -10.38 -3.63
N PHE A 12 9.92 -10.86 -3.64
CA PHE A 12 8.79 -10.18 -4.23
C PHE A 12 7.99 -9.54 -3.11
N ASP A 13 7.58 -8.29 -3.32
CA ASP A 13 6.58 -7.65 -2.50
C ASP A 13 5.21 -8.30 -2.74
N MET A 14 4.27 -8.11 -1.81
CA MET A 14 2.97 -8.77 -1.84
C MET A 14 1.92 -7.91 -2.53
N ASP A 15 1.74 -6.68 -2.05
CA ASP A 15 0.65 -5.79 -2.47
C ASP A 15 0.94 -5.19 -3.85
N GLY A 16 0.00 -5.33 -4.78
CA GLY A 16 0.14 -4.83 -6.15
C GLY A 16 1.08 -5.64 -7.05
N LEU A 17 1.77 -6.67 -6.52
CA LEU A 17 2.71 -7.50 -7.26
C LEU A 17 2.29 -8.98 -7.32
N VAL A 18 1.97 -9.59 -6.18
CA VAL A 18 1.48 -10.98 -6.10
C VAL A 18 -0.04 -11.02 -6.10
N LEU A 19 -0.68 -10.01 -5.50
CA LEU A 19 -2.12 -9.83 -5.46
C LEU A 19 -2.49 -8.38 -5.79
N ASP A 20 -3.58 -8.17 -6.52
CA ASP A 20 -4.14 -6.84 -6.79
C ASP A 20 -4.95 -6.34 -5.57
N THR A 21 -4.23 -6.00 -4.51
CA THR A 21 -4.79 -5.58 -3.21
C THR A 21 -4.86 -4.06 -3.06
N GLU A 22 -4.01 -3.30 -3.75
CA GLU A 22 -3.93 -1.83 -3.60
C GLU A 22 -5.27 -1.14 -3.90
N THR A 23 -5.95 -1.58 -4.96
CA THR A 23 -7.24 -1.01 -5.35
C THR A 23 -8.33 -1.27 -4.29
N THR A 24 -8.27 -2.43 -3.63
CA THR A 24 -9.34 -2.88 -2.73
C THR A 24 -9.17 -2.34 -1.31
N TYR A 25 -7.92 -2.16 -0.85
CA TYR A 25 -7.63 -1.60 0.48
C TYR A 25 -8.08 -0.15 0.62
N PHE A 26 -7.85 0.69 -0.40
CA PHE A 26 -8.27 2.09 -0.35
C PHE A 26 -9.79 2.24 -0.29
N VAL A 27 -10.52 1.40 -1.05
CA VAL A 27 -11.98 1.38 -1.01
C VAL A 27 -12.49 1.07 0.39
N ALA A 28 -11.91 0.07 1.07
CA ALA A 28 -12.30 -0.30 2.44
C ALA A 28 -12.05 0.85 3.44
N TRP A 29 -10.87 1.49 3.37
CA TRP A 29 -10.53 2.61 4.25
C TRP A 29 -11.38 3.85 4.01
N GLN A 30 -11.66 4.18 2.75
CA GLN A 30 -12.55 5.29 2.40
C GLN A 30 -13.99 5.04 2.89
N GLN A 31 -14.48 3.80 2.79
CA GLN A 31 -15.79 3.43 3.31
C GLN A 31 -15.86 3.57 4.84
N ALA A 32 -14.84 3.09 5.55
CA ALA A 32 -14.76 3.23 7.01
C ALA A 32 -14.70 4.70 7.45
N ALA A 33 -13.84 5.51 6.81
CA ALA A 33 -13.75 6.94 7.09
C ALA A 33 -15.07 7.66 6.84
N LYS A 34 -15.75 7.34 5.73
CA LYS A 34 -17.07 7.90 5.41
C LYS A 34 -18.11 7.56 6.47
N ALA A 35 -18.11 6.32 6.99
CA ALA A 35 -18.99 5.92 8.10
C ALA A 35 -18.72 6.71 9.38
N MET A 36 -17.49 7.19 9.57
CA MET A 36 -17.07 8.03 10.70
C MET A 36 -17.23 9.54 10.45
N GLY A 37 -17.74 9.96 9.28
CA GLY A 37 -17.92 11.37 8.91
C GLY A 37 -16.69 12.05 8.33
N TYR A 38 -15.66 11.29 7.96
CA TYR A 38 -14.44 11.80 7.34
C TYR A 38 -14.40 11.49 5.83
N ALA A 39 -13.73 12.34 5.06
CA ALA A 39 -13.44 12.11 3.65
C ALA A 39 -11.93 11.90 3.46
N LEU A 40 -11.54 10.69 3.04
CA LEU A 40 -10.17 10.38 2.66
C LEU A 40 -10.01 10.51 1.15
N SER A 41 -9.14 11.42 0.71
CA SER A 41 -8.83 11.55 -0.72
C SER A 41 -8.01 10.35 -1.21
N GLU A 42 -8.19 10.00 -2.47
CA GLU A 42 -7.40 8.95 -3.12
C GLU A 42 -5.89 9.26 -3.08
N THR A 43 -5.52 10.53 -3.30
CA THR A 43 -4.14 11.01 -3.20
C THR A 43 -3.53 10.82 -1.81
N PHE A 44 -4.33 10.99 -0.76
CA PHE A 44 -3.89 10.75 0.60
C PHE A 44 -3.70 9.25 0.84
N CYS A 45 -4.67 8.42 0.46
CA CYS A 45 -4.59 6.97 0.56
C CYS A 45 -3.37 6.39 -0.17
N LEU A 46 -3.10 6.84 -1.40
CA LEU A 46 -1.91 6.46 -2.17
C LEU A 46 -0.60 6.82 -1.46
N SER A 47 -0.57 7.95 -0.75
CA SER A 47 0.62 8.37 0.02
C SER A 47 0.93 7.48 1.23
N LEU A 48 0.00 6.58 1.59
CA LEU A 48 0.13 5.62 2.69
C LEU A 48 0.44 4.19 2.20
N SER A 49 0.39 3.91 0.89
CA SER A 49 0.68 2.57 0.36
C SER A 49 2.10 2.13 0.74
N GLY A 50 2.25 0.87 1.14
CA GLY A 50 3.54 0.30 1.54
C GLY A 50 4.13 0.86 2.85
N LEU A 51 3.44 1.77 3.55
CA LEU A 51 3.90 2.29 4.84
C LEU A 51 3.46 1.39 6.00
N HIS A 52 4.37 1.20 6.95
CA HIS A 52 4.02 0.62 8.23
C HIS A 52 3.23 1.65 9.07
N TYR A 53 2.31 1.18 9.92
CA TYR A 53 1.39 2.07 10.65
C TYR A 53 2.10 3.17 11.48
N LYS A 54 3.31 2.88 11.99
CA LYS A 54 4.13 3.86 12.73
C LYS A 54 4.57 5.04 11.86
N ASP A 55 4.81 4.80 10.57
CA ASP A 55 5.21 5.84 9.62
C ASP A 55 4.01 6.67 9.17
N VAL A 56 2.81 6.08 9.18
CA VAL A 56 1.55 6.78 8.94
C VAL A 56 1.25 7.78 10.05
N GLU A 57 1.47 7.41 11.31
CA GLU A 57 1.26 8.29 12.48
C GLU A 57 2.14 9.54 12.44
N LEU A 58 3.37 9.43 11.91
CA LEU A 58 4.28 10.57 11.75
C LEU A 58 3.88 11.56 10.64
N LYS A 59 2.96 11.16 9.74
CA LYS A 59 2.46 12.00 8.64
C LYS A 59 1.19 12.79 8.98
N LEU A 60 0.55 12.49 10.12
CA LEU A 60 -0.69 13.12 10.59
C LEU A 60 -0.41 14.24 11.59
#